data_AF-A0A2N2IPW5-F1
#
_entry.id   AF-A0A2N2IPW5-F1
#
_cell.length_a   1.000
_cell.length_b   1.000
_cell.length_c   1.000
_cell.angle_alpha   90.00
_cell.angle_beta   90.00
_cell.angle_gamma   90.00
#
_symmetry.space_group_name_H-M   'P 1'
#
loop_
_entity.id
_entity.type
_entity.pdbx_description
1 polymer ?
#
loop_
_entity_poly.entity_id
_entity_poly.type
_entity_poly.pdbx_seq_one_letter_code
_entity_poly.pdbx_strand_id
1 'polypeptide(L)'
;MPTTTSHPSGAVDFGWDGPSAMNGATPSYDGGTNACSNTYCHGSTLAGPAAGGSVNRTPVWNVVNGTYGACGTTCHTLPPGGNHPPSTSCQHCHNSTISAIDIANPSAATWNDPSLHVNGTVEF
;
A
#
# COMPACT_ATOMS: atom_id res chain seq x y z
N MET A 1 40.53 2.35 -10.10
CA MET A 1 39.40 2.14 -11.04
C MET A 1 38.12 2.17 -10.22
N PRO A 2 37.15 3.06 -10.49
CA PRO A 2 35.84 3.01 -9.84
C PRO A 2 35.18 1.66 -10.15
N THR A 3 34.64 0.97 -9.14
CA THR A 3 34.08 -0.40 -9.24
C THR A 3 32.58 -0.43 -9.47
N THR A 4 31.91 0.71 -9.59
CA THR A 4 30.49 0.80 -9.90
C THR A 4 30.25 1.76 -11.06
N THR A 5 29.68 1.22 -12.15
CA THR A 5 29.27 1.99 -13.32
C THR A 5 27.97 2.72 -12.98
N SER A 6 28.08 3.91 -12.37
CA SER A 6 26.92 4.80 -12.14
C SER A 6 26.63 5.66 -13.38
N HIS A 7 26.59 5.05 -14.57
CA HIS A 7 26.08 5.69 -15.79
C HIS A 7 24.67 5.15 -16.06
N PRO A 8 23.71 5.97 -16.53
CA PRO A 8 22.36 5.52 -16.81
C PRO A 8 22.39 4.39 -17.85
N SER A 9 21.90 3.21 -17.46
CA SER A 9 21.85 1.99 -18.28
C SER A 9 20.77 2.04 -19.38
N GLY A 10 20.03 3.16 -19.47
CA GLY A 10 18.79 3.23 -20.25
C GLY A 10 17.63 2.46 -19.63
N ALA A 11 17.84 1.80 -18.48
CA ALA A 11 16.81 1.20 -17.66
C ALA A 11 16.50 2.09 -16.45
N VAL A 12 15.25 2.08 -16.00
CA VAL A 12 14.88 2.66 -14.70
C VAL A 12 15.38 1.69 -13.63
N ASP A 13 16.40 2.10 -12.87
CA ASP A 13 16.93 1.32 -11.75
C ASP A 13 16.16 1.68 -10.48
N PHE A 14 15.54 0.68 -9.84
CA PHE A 14 14.83 0.83 -8.57
C PHE A 14 15.63 0.19 -7.44
N GLY A 15 15.82 0.93 -6.36
CA GLY A 15 16.20 0.35 -5.08
C GLY A 15 14.99 -0.37 -4.49
N TRP A 16 15.01 -1.70 -4.50
CA TRP A 16 13.96 -2.49 -3.84
C TRP A 16 14.33 -2.71 -2.37
N ASP A 17 13.80 -1.86 -1.50
CA ASP A 17 14.00 -1.96 -0.06
C ASP A 17 12.73 -1.62 0.74
N GLY A 18 12.88 -1.59 2.06
CA GLY A 18 11.82 -1.19 2.98
C GLY A 18 10.53 -2.00 2.77
N PRO A 19 9.36 -1.34 2.79
CA PRO A 19 8.08 -2.00 2.59
C PRO A 19 7.99 -2.76 1.28
N SER A 20 8.63 -2.32 0.19
CA SER A 20 8.46 -2.93 -1.13
C SER A 20 8.81 -4.43 -1.15
N ALA A 21 9.81 -4.86 -0.37
CA ALA A 21 10.33 -6.22 -0.29
C ALA A 21 9.88 -7.00 0.97
N MET A 22 8.96 -6.47 1.78
CA MET A 22 8.49 -7.15 2.99
C MET A 22 7.65 -8.39 2.69
N ASN A 23 7.58 -9.31 3.67
CA ASN A 23 6.81 -10.55 3.59
C ASN A 23 7.18 -11.46 2.39
N GLY A 24 8.47 -11.48 2.02
CA GLY A 24 8.97 -12.28 0.91
C GLY A 24 8.56 -11.75 -0.48
N ALA A 25 8.08 -10.51 -0.56
CA ALA A 25 7.83 -9.82 -1.82
C ALA A 25 9.08 -9.86 -2.72
N THR A 26 8.86 -10.07 -4.02
CA THR A 26 9.91 -10.00 -5.05
C THR A 26 9.48 -8.95 -6.07
N PRO A 27 9.72 -7.66 -5.79
CA PRO A 27 9.24 -6.57 -6.62
C PRO A 27 9.69 -6.65 -8.08
N SER A 28 8.82 -6.19 -8.97
CA SER A 28 9.13 -6.01 -10.39
C SER A 28 8.39 -4.79 -10.94
N TYR A 29 9.00 -4.08 -11.88
CA TYR A 29 8.40 -2.95 -12.58
C TYR A 29 8.23 -3.25 -14.06
N ASP A 30 7.04 -3.00 -14.59
CA ASP A 30 6.72 -3.03 -16.01
C ASP A 30 6.55 -1.59 -16.54
N GLY A 31 7.53 -1.14 -17.34
CA GLY A 31 7.51 0.17 -17.98
C GLY A 31 6.47 0.34 -19.08
N GLY A 32 5.94 -0.75 -19.65
CA GLY A 32 4.87 -0.70 -20.64
C GLY A 32 3.52 -0.34 -20.04
N THR A 33 3.28 -0.76 -18.80
CA THR A 33 2.03 -0.51 -18.07
C THR A 33 2.16 0.52 -16.94
N ASN A 34 3.39 1.00 -16.68
CA ASN A 34 3.72 1.83 -15.53
C ASN A 34 3.25 1.21 -14.19
N ALA A 35 3.48 -0.10 -14.06
CA ALA A 35 3.00 -0.90 -12.93
C ALA A 35 4.15 -1.64 -12.23
N CYS A 36 4.28 -1.42 -10.92
CA CYS A 36 5.00 -2.35 -10.05
C CYS A 36 4.06 -3.51 -9.66
N SER A 37 4.64 -4.69 -9.50
CA SER A 37 3.98 -5.91 -9.08
C SER A 37 4.82 -6.64 -8.04
N ASN A 38 4.20 -7.58 -7.32
CA ASN A 38 4.85 -8.41 -6.31
C ASN A 38 5.58 -7.60 -5.22
N THR A 39 5.07 -6.42 -4.90
CA THR A 39 5.49 -5.63 -3.73
C THR A 39 4.58 -5.94 -2.54
N TYR A 40 4.99 -5.57 -1.33
CA TYR A 40 4.20 -5.82 -0.13
C TYR A 40 2.78 -5.21 -0.16
N CYS A 41 2.61 -4.00 -0.70
CA CYS A 41 1.28 -3.39 -0.82
C CYS A 41 0.61 -3.68 -2.17
N HIS A 42 1.41 -3.81 -3.24
CA HIS A 42 0.94 -3.95 -4.62
C HIS A 42 1.27 -5.34 -5.17
N GLY A 43 0.43 -6.31 -4.79
CA GLY A 43 0.61 -7.73 -5.08
C GLY A 43 -0.31 -8.64 -4.25
N SER A 44 0.14 -9.87 -3.99
CA SER A 44 -0.62 -10.92 -3.29
C SER A 44 -0.21 -11.13 -1.84
N THR A 45 0.74 -10.35 -1.33
CA THR A 45 1.31 -10.45 0.04
C THR A 45 0.32 -10.10 1.14
N LEU A 46 -0.64 -9.21 0.88
CA LEU A 46 -1.70 -8.88 1.84
C LEU A 46 -2.82 -9.92 1.77
N ALA A 47 -3.42 -10.21 2.93
CA ALA A 47 -4.57 -11.12 3.03
C ALA A 47 -5.67 -10.72 2.04
N GLY A 48 -6.35 -11.70 1.43
CA GLY A 48 -7.44 -11.45 0.48
C GLY A 48 -8.59 -10.61 1.07
N PRO A 49 -9.50 -10.11 0.23
CA PRO A 49 -10.66 -9.36 0.72
C PRO A 49 -11.47 -10.19 1.71
N ALA A 50 -12.15 -9.51 2.63
CA ALA A 50 -13.27 -10.11 3.37
C ALA A 50 -14.26 -10.76 2.38
N ALA A 51 -14.99 -11.79 2.83
CA ALA A 51 -15.91 -12.53 1.96
C ALA A 51 -16.92 -11.58 1.28
N GLY A 52 -16.99 -11.63 -0.06
CA GLY A 52 -17.82 -10.74 -0.87
C GLY A 52 -17.25 -9.33 -1.11
N GLY A 53 -16.07 -9.01 -0.57
CA GLY A 53 -15.38 -7.74 -0.77
C GLY A 53 -14.44 -7.74 -1.97
N SER A 54 -13.83 -6.58 -2.23
CA SER A 54 -12.83 -6.37 -3.28
C SER A 54 -11.61 -5.61 -2.77
N VAL A 55 -10.49 -5.77 -3.47
CA VAL A 55 -9.23 -5.04 -3.23
C VAL A 55 -8.69 -4.51 -4.55
N ASN A 56 -8.05 -3.34 -4.51
CA ASN A 56 -7.37 -2.68 -5.61
C ASN A 56 -5.91 -2.45 -5.20
N ARG A 57 -5.05 -3.40 -5.56
CA ARG A 57 -3.61 -3.39 -5.24
C ARG A 57 -2.74 -3.10 -6.45
N THR A 58 -3.33 -2.76 -7.57
CA THR A 58 -2.62 -2.60 -8.85
C THR A 58 -2.78 -1.16 -9.34
N PRO A 59 -2.19 -0.18 -8.66
CA PRO A 59 -2.16 1.20 -9.14
C PRO A 59 -1.34 1.30 -10.42
N VAL A 60 -1.69 2.31 -11.23
CA VAL A 60 -0.76 2.88 -12.19
C VAL A 60 0.10 3.89 -11.44
N TRP A 61 1.41 3.71 -11.42
CA TRP A 61 2.31 4.42 -10.48
C TRP A 61 2.48 5.91 -10.77
N ASN A 62 2.10 6.38 -11.95
CA ASN A 62 2.08 7.80 -12.28
C ASN A 62 0.75 8.50 -11.93
N VAL A 63 -0.21 7.78 -11.32
CA VAL A 63 -1.50 8.34 -10.92
C VAL A 63 -1.47 8.68 -9.43
N VAL A 64 -1.37 9.98 -9.14
CA VAL A 64 -1.40 10.52 -7.77
C VAL A 64 -2.67 11.34 -7.58
N ASN A 65 -3.74 10.70 -7.12
CA ASN A 65 -5.06 11.32 -6.95
C ASN A 65 -5.70 11.06 -5.57
N GLY A 66 -4.91 10.55 -4.61
CA GLY A 66 -5.36 10.26 -3.25
C GLY A 66 -6.15 8.96 -3.07
N THR A 67 -6.51 8.25 -4.16
CA THR A 67 -7.33 7.02 -4.07
C THR A 67 -6.72 5.97 -3.14
N TYR A 68 -5.39 5.83 -3.15
CA TYR A 68 -4.66 4.80 -2.38
C TYR A 68 -4.37 5.15 -0.92
N GLY A 69 -4.68 6.37 -0.48
CA GLY A 69 -4.58 6.76 0.93
C GLY A 69 -5.85 6.48 1.75
N ALA A 70 -6.95 6.11 1.09
CA ALA A 70 -8.20 5.79 1.75
C ALA A 70 -8.17 4.36 2.31
N CYS A 71 -8.81 4.16 3.47
CA CYS A 71 -9.20 2.83 3.91
C CYS A 71 -10.24 2.23 2.96
N GLY A 72 -10.49 0.91 3.02
CA GLY A 72 -11.53 0.28 2.20
C GLY A 72 -11.00 -0.72 1.19
N THR A 73 -11.56 -0.69 -0.02
CA THR A 73 -11.29 -1.64 -1.10
C THR A 73 -9.95 -1.40 -1.80
N THR A 74 -9.07 -0.59 -1.25
CA THR A 74 -7.75 -0.31 -1.81
C THR A 74 -6.81 -1.45 -1.48
N CYS A 75 -6.21 -1.49 -0.29
CA CYS A 75 -5.14 -2.46 -0.03
C CYS A 75 -5.65 -3.74 0.63
N HIS A 76 -6.43 -3.64 1.71
CA HIS A 76 -6.71 -4.78 2.58
C HIS A 76 -8.15 -4.87 3.07
N THR A 77 -9.12 -4.34 2.33
CA THR A 77 -10.54 -4.24 2.74
C THR A 77 -10.76 -3.44 4.04
N LEU A 78 -12.03 -3.11 4.32
CA LEU A 78 -12.45 -2.46 5.55
C LEU A 78 -13.77 -3.08 6.02
N PRO A 79 -13.77 -3.90 7.09
CA PRO A 79 -12.59 -4.42 7.81
C PRO A 79 -11.76 -5.40 6.95
N PRO A 80 -10.51 -5.72 7.35
CA PRO A 80 -9.73 -6.77 6.72
C PRO A 80 -10.40 -8.14 6.73
N GLY A 81 -10.04 -8.99 5.76
CA GLY A 81 -10.44 -10.38 5.72
C GLY A 81 -9.71 -11.27 6.74
N GLY A 82 -9.90 -12.59 6.62
CA GLY A 82 -9.28 -13.58 7.51
C GLY A 82 -9.99 -13.64 8.87
N ASN A 83 -9.20 -13.69 9.96
CA ASN A 83 -9.72 -13.77 11.33
C ASN A 83 -10.00 -12.40 11.97
N HIS A 84 -9.96 -11.31 11.19
CA HIS A 84 -10.27 -9.99 11.72
C HIS A 84 -11.76 -9.91 12.12
N PRO A 85 -12.09 -9.39 13.31
CA PRO A 85 -13.49 -9.28 13.73
C PRO A 85 -14.28 -8.33 12.81
N PRO A 86 -15.57 -8.60 12.54
CA PRO A 86 -16.42 -7.73 11.75
C PRO A 86 -16.88 -6.51 12.56
N SER A 87 -15.94 -5.64 12.93
CA SER A 87 -16.17 -4.43 13.75
C SER A 87 -15.83 -3.16 12.96
N THR A 88 -16.59 -2.11 13.21
CA THR A 88 -16.37 -0.76 12.66
C THR A 88 -15.69 0.17 13.66
N SER A 89 -15.48 -0.26 14.91
CA SER A 89 -14.77 0.49 15.96
C SER A 89 -13.25 0.30 15.83
N CYS A 90 -12.70 0.68 14.67
CA CYS A 90 -11.33 0.38 14.27
C CYS A 90 -10.28 0.95 15.23
N GLN A 91 -10.50 2.16 15.73
CA GLN A 91 -9.62 2.85 16.69
C GLN A 91 -9.47 2.12 18.02
N HIS A 92 -10.35 1.18 18.36
CA HIS A 92 -10.19 0.41 19.60
C HIS A 92 -8.89 -0.42 19.60
N CYS A 93 -8.52 -0.97 18.44
CA CYS A 93 -7.30 -1.74 18.25
C CYS A 93 -6.21 -0.96 17.50
N HIS A 94 -6.60 -0.10 16.55
CA HIS A 94 -5.69 0.67 15.70
C HIS A 94 -5.50 2.12 16.18
N ASN A 95 -5.57 2.37 17.50
CA ASN A 95 -5.49 3.73 18.07
C ASN A 95 -4.16 4.44 17.82
N SER A 96 -3.05 3.73 17.57
CA SER A 96 -1.79 4.39 17.21
C SER A 96 -1.88 5.06 15.84
N THR A 97 -2.76 4.57 14.97
CA THR A 97 -2.84 4.97 13.57
C THR A 97 -4.04 5.88 13.31
N ILE A 98 -5.24 5.54 13.81
CA ILE A 98 -6.48 6.30 13.60
C ILE A 98 -7.19 6.61 14.92
N SER A 99 -7.84 7.77 14.98
CA SER A 99 -8.75 8.13 16.09
C SER A 99 -10.22 7.94 15.73
N ALA A 100 -10.59 8.10 14.46
CA ALA A 100 -11.96 7.95 14.00
C ALA A 100 -12.03 7.60 12.50
N ILE A 101 -13.12 6.92 12.10
CA ILE A 101 -13.42 6.63 10.70
C ILE A 101 -14.93 6.63 10.48
N ASP A 102 -15.36 7.22 9.37
CA ASP A 102 -16.68 6.99 8.80
C ASP A 102 -16.57 5.87 7.76
N ILE A 103 -17.19 4.72 8.00
CA ILE A 103 -17.13 3.57 7.09
C ILE A 103 -17.86 3.88 5.76
N ALA A 104 -18.80 4.82 5.74
CA ALA A 104 -19.43 5.29 4.51
C ALA A 104 -18.53 6.25 3.71
N ASN A 105 -17.57 6.89 4.37
CA ASN A 105 -16.55 7.73 3.73
C ASN A 105 -15.14 7.44 4.29
N PRO A 106 -14.56 6.27 3.96
CA PRO A 106 -13.28 5.83 4.52
C PRO A 106 -12.09 6.75 4.23
N SER A 107 -12.20 7.55 3.17
CA SER A 107 -11.21 8.57 2.78
C SER A 107 -11.13 9.73 3.77
N ALA A 108 -12.16 9.92 4.61
CA ALA A 108 -12.24 10.98 5.61
C ALA A 108 -11.83 10.50 7.02
N ALA A 109 -11.05 9.42 7.12
CA ALA A 109 -10.53 8.95 8.40
C ALA A 109 -9.70 10.04 9.10
N THR A 110 -9.86 10.12 10.43
CA THR A 110 -9.02 11.00 11.27
C THR A 110 -7.82 10.19 11.77
N TRP A 111 -6.63 10.63 11.37
CA TRP A 111 -5.37 9.98 11.71
C TRP A 111 -4.83 10.47 13.05
N ASN A 112 -4.30 9.55 13.85
CA ASN A 112 -3.40 9.89 14.95
C ASN A 112 -1.96 9.96 14.44
N ASP A 113 -1.56 9.00 13.62
CA ASP A 113 -0.26 8.98 12.96
C ASP A 113 -0.37 8.31 11.57
N PRO A 114 -0.45 9.11 10.49
CA PRO A 114 -0.49 8.57 9.13
C PRO A 114 0.84 7.95 8.69
N SER A 115 1.94 8.18 9.41
CA SER A 115 3.24 7.56 9.10
C SER A 115 3.28 6.05 9.32
N LEU A 116 2.36 5.55 10.16
CA LEU A 116 2.14 4.13 10.39
C LEU A 116 1.23 3.48 9.33
N HIS A 117 0.73 4.27 8.37
CA HIS A 117 0.02 3.85 7.18
C HIS A 117 0.81 4.26 5.93
N VAL A 118 0.18 4.30 4.75
CA VAL A 118 0.75 5.07 3.64
C VAL A 118 0.67 6.56 4.02
N ASN A 119 1.83 7.17 4.14
CA ASN A 119 2.01 8.51 4.72
C ASN A 119 1.88 9.64 3.67
N GLY A 120 1.76 9.28 2.39
CA GLY A 120 1.66 10.22 1.28
C GLY A 120 2.97 10.97 0.97
N THR A 121 4.09 10.58 1.58
CA THR A 121 5.41 11.08 1.24
C THR A 121 6.10 10.15 0.26
N VAL A 122 6.88 10.72 -0.66
CA VAL A 122 7.82 9.96 -1.48
C VAL A 122 9.15 9.98 -0.73
N GLU A 123 9.62 8.82 -0.31
CA GLU A 123 10.96 8.64 0.24
C GLU A 123 11.99 8.45 -0.90
N PHE A 124 13.21 8.98 -0.72
CA PHE A 124 14.31 8.96 -1.70
C PHE A 124 15.52 8.17 -1.18
#